data_AF-A0A952Q3E5-F1
#
_entry.id   AF-A0A952Q3E5-F1
#
_cell.length_a   1.000
_cell.length_b   1.000
_cell.length_c   1.000
_cell.angle_alpha   90.00
_cell.angle_beta   90.00
_cell.angle_gamma   90.00
#
_symmetry.space_group_name_H-M   'P 1'
#
loop_
_entity.id
_entity.type
_entity.pdbx_description
1 polymer ?
#
loop_
_entity_poly.entity_id
_entity_poly.type
_entity_poly.pdbx_seq_one_letter_code
_entity_poly.pdbx_strand_id
1 'polypeptide(L)'
;MTLGRRDTESGPNLEHLLQNAVRTWQSGNIAGARIMVENVLENDKRNERAWLLMAKMANNEVDRRRYLETVLEINPRNTQARQLLNQLDSALKGTENSSMRIGIVLLVGIAIVLIAVVIIALVIA
;
A
#
# COMPACT_ATOMS: atom_id res chain seq x y z
N MET A 1 16.50 42.17 11.61
CA MET A 1 15.38 41.39 12.20
C MET A 1 14.17 41.59 11.33
N THR A 2 13.98 40.71 10.33
CA THR A 2 12.88 40.79 9.37
C THR A 2 11.66 40.07 9.93
N LEU A 3 10.53 40.78 9.83
CA LEU A 3 9.24 40.51 10.44
C LEU A 3 8.58 39.22 9.92
N GLY A 4 7.78 38.63 10.81
CA GLY A 4 7.02 37.42 10.58
C GLY A 4 6.02 37.55 9.43
N ARG A 5 6.03 36.52 8.58
CA ARG A 5 5.01 36.28 7.56
C ARG A 5 4.95 34.77 7.29
N ARG A 6 4.30 33.98 8.16
CA ARG A 6 4.04 32.54 7.89
C ARG A 6 2.69 32.04 8.42
N ASP A 7 1.74 32.95 8.62
CA ASP A 7 0.56 32.65 9.42
C ASP A 7 -0.70 32.53 8.54
N THR A 8 -0.66 33.02 7.29
CA THR A 8 -1.86 33.22 6.47
C THR A 8 -1.83 32.64 5.06
N GLU A 9 -0.70 32.10 4.58
CA GLU A 9 -0.63 31.52 3.21
C GLU A 9 -1.01 30.02 3.16
N SER A 10 -1.08 29.35 4.32
CA SER A 10 -1.16 27.88 4.39
C SER A 10 -2.53 27.27 4.07
N GLY A 11 -3.61 28.06 4.04
CA GLY A 11 -4.98 27.51 3.88
C GLY A 11 -5.34 27.19 2.42
N PRO A 12 -5.85 28.15 1.63
CA PRO A 12 -6.33 27.89 0.26
C PRO A 12 -5.21 27.51 -0.72
N ASN A 13 -4.01 28.10 -0.57
CA ASN A 13 -2.91 27.91 -1.52
C ASN A 13 -2.36 26.48 -1.48
N LEU A 14 -2.19 25.90 -0.29
CA LEU A 14 -1.70 24.52 -0.15
C LEU A 14 -2.70 23.49 -0.66
N GLU A 15 -4.01 23.69 -0.44
CA GLU A 15 -5.02 22.79 -0.99
C GLU A 15 -5.07 22.87 -2.53
N HIS A 16 -4.93 24.07 -3.11
CA HIS A 16 -4.80 24.23 -4.55
C HIS A 16 -3.55 23.54 -5.10
N LEU A 17 -2.41 23.67 -4.41
CA LEU A 17 -1.17 23.00 -4.78
C LEU A 17 -1.30 21.48 -4.71
N LEU A 18 -1.95 20.95 -3.67
CA LEU A 18 -2.23 19.53 -3.52
C LEU A 18 -3.17 19.02 -4.63
N GLN A 19 -4.20 19.79 -4.98
CA GLN A 19 -5.11 19.44 -6.08
C GLN A 19 -4.37 19.42 -7.42
N ASN A 20 -3.47 20.37 -7.66
CA ASN A 20 -2.61 20.39 -8.85
C ASN A 20 -1.64 19.21 -8.86
N ALA A 21 -1.10 18.81 -7.69
CA ALA A 21 -0.27 17.62 -7.58
C ALA A 21 -1.04 16.35 -8.00
N VAL A 22 -2.30 16.21 -7.56
CA VAL A 22 -3.16 15.08 -7.97
C VAL A 22 -3.36 15.06 -9.48
N ARG A 23 -3.66 16.20 -10.11
CA ARG A 23 -3.84 16.28 -11.57
C ARG A 23 -2.53 15.93 -12.31
N THR A 24 -1.41 16.42 -11.81
CA THR A 24 -0.07 16.17 -12.37
C THR A 24 0.31 14.70 -12.25
N TRP A 25 -0.05 14.06 -11.14
CA TRP A 25 0.13 12.62 -10.97
C TRP A 25 -0.76 11.83 -11.95
N GLN A 26 -2.02 12.23 -12.09
CA GLN A 26 -2.99 11.60 -13.01
C GLN A 26 -2.60 11.74 -14.48
N SER A 27 -1.88 12.79 -14.87
CA SER A 27 -1.34 12.95 -16.22
C SER A 27 -0.07 12.11 -16.48
N GLY A 28 0.37 11.31 -15.50
CA GLY A 28 1.55 10.45 -15.59
C GLY A 28 2.85 11.11 -15.12
N ASN A 29 2.83 12.40 -14.76
CA ASN A 29 4.00 13.10 -14.27
C ASN A 29 4.18 12.92 -12.74
N ILE A 30 4.64 11.74 -12.34
CA ILE A 30 4.85 11.39 -10.92
C ILE A 30 5.93 12.28 -10.28
N ALA A 31 7.00 12.60 -11.01
CA ALA A 31 8.08 13.43 -10.50
C ALA A 31 7.63 14.87 -10.20
N GLY A 32 6.88 15.48 -11.11
CA GLY A 32 6.30 16.81 -10.91
C GLY A 32 5.30 16.84 -9.76
N ALA A 33 4.45 15.81 -9.66
CA ALA A 33 3.51 15.69 -8.54
C ALA A 33 4.24 15.56 -7.20
N ARG A 34 5.31 14.77 -7.14
CA ARG A 34 6.14 14.60 -5.94
C ARG A 34 6.71 15.93 -5.45
N ILE A 35 7.31 16.72 -6.33
CA ILE A 35 7.84 18.05 -5.98
C ILE A 35 6.74 18.95 -5.41
N MET A 36 5.55 18.95 -6.01
CA MET A 36 4.42 19.73 -5.50
C MET A 36 3.98 19.29 -4.10
N VAL A 37 3.95 17.97 -3.84
CA VAL A 37 3.59 17.44 -2.52
C VAL A 37 4.67 17.72 -1.48
N GLU A 38 5.94 17.66 -1.86
CA GLU A 38 7.07 18.03 -1.00
C GLU A 38 6.97 19.50 -0.57
N ASN A 39 6.65 20.42 -1.49
CA ASN A 39 6.39 21.82 -1.16
C ASN A 39 5.22 21.99 -0.17
N VAL A 40 4.16 21.19 -0.30
CA VAL A 40 3.07 21.18 0.70
C VAL A 40 3.60 20.75 2.07
N LEU A 41 4.40 19.68 2.13
CA LEU A 41 4.97 19.15 3.37
C LEU A 41 6.02 20.06 4.01
N GLU A 42 6.74 20.87 3.22
CA GLU A 42 7.65 21.88 3.75
C GLU A 42 6.91 22.99 4.51
N ASN A 43 5.72 23.35 4.03
CA ASN A 43 4.87 24.37 4.65
C ASN A 43 3.99 23.79 5.77
N ASP A 44 3.47 22.58 5.60
CA ASP A 44 2.70 21.84 6.59
C ASP A 44 3.17 20.38 6.67
N LYS A 45 4.12 20.14 7.58
CA LYS A 45 4.70 18.81 7.84
C LYS A 45 3.67 17.81 8.38
N ARG A 46 2.53 18.27 8.90
CA ARG A 46 1.47 17.43 9.44
C ARG A 46 0.30 17.27 8.47
N ASN A 47 0.47 17.66 7.21
CA ASN A 47 -0.56 17.51 6.20
C ASN A 47 -0.79 16.04 5.86
N GLU A 48 -1.81 15.45 6.49
CA GLU A 48 -2.21 14.05 6.33
C GLU A 48 -2.44 13.66 4.87
N ARG A 49 -3.09 14.55 4.10
CA ARG A 49 -3.45 14.30 2.70
C ARG A 49 -2.22 14.28 1.80
N ALA A 50 -1.24 15.14 2.07
CA ALA A 50 0.04 15.15 1.36
C ALA A 50 0.83 13.86 1.62
N TRP A 51 0.92 13.40 2.87
CA TRP A 51 1.56 12.12 3.20
C TRP A 51 0.84 10.92 2.56
N LEU A 52 -0.50 10.92 2.53
CA LEU A 52 -1.28 9.91 1.80
C LEU A 52 -0.97 9.93 0.30
N LEU A 53 -0.78 11.10 -0.31
CA LEU A 53 -0.44 11.21 -1.72
C LEU A 53 0.98 10.70 -1.99
N MET A 54 1.95 10.96 -1.10
CA MET A 54 3.29 10.36 -1.16
C MET A 54 3.23 8.84 -1.11
N ALA A 55 2.40 8.26 -0.23
CA ALA A 55 2.18 6.82 -0.15
C ALA A 55 1.64 6.23 -1.46
N LYS A 56 0.72 6.93 -2.14
CA LYS A 56 0.18 6.50 -3.44
C LYS A 56 1.20 6.56 -4.57
N MET A 57 2.16 7.49 -4.50
CA MET A 57 3.23 7.69 -5.49
C MET A 57 4.52 6.91 -5.17
N ALA A 58 4.55 6.14 -4.08
CA ALA A 58 5.73 5.41 -3.67
C ALA A 58 6.07 4.29 -4.66
N ASN A 59 7.35 4.20 -5.05
CA ASN A 59 7.84 3.21 -6.00
C ASN A 59 8.17 1.86 -5.35
N ASN A 60 8.31 1.84 -4.02
CA ASN A 60 8.62 0.63 -3.26
C ASN A 60 7.74 0.55 -2.01
N GLU A 61 7.60 -0.68 -1.51
CA GLU A 61 6.75 -1.00 -0.38
C GLU A 61 7.25 -0.42 0.95
N VAL A 62 8.57 -0.24 1.09
CA VAL A 62 9.20 0.31 2.31
C VAL A 62 8.81 1.77 2.50
N ASP A 63 8.96 2.60 1.47
CA ASP A 63 8.58 4.00 1.48
C ASP A 63 7.07 4.15 1.60
N ARG A 64 6.31 3.31 0.88
CA ARG A 64 4.85 3.29 0.97
C ARG A 64 4.39 3.05 2.41
N ARG A 65 4.97 2.05 3.09
CA ARG A 65 4.69 1.76 4.51
C ARG A 65 5.03 2.97 5.38
N ARG A 66 6.25 3.50 5.26
CA ARG A 66 6.71 4.65 6.06
C ARG A 66 5.75 5.83 5.96
N TYR A 67 5.33 6.21 4.74
CA TYR A 67 4.40 7.32 4.55
C TYR A 67 3.02 7.04 5.18
N LEU A 68 2.51 5.81 5.08
CA LEU A 68 1.22 5.44 5.69
C LEU A 68 1.30 5.41 7.22
N GLU A 69 2.43 4.97 7.79
CA GLU A 69 2.70 5.04 9.22
C GLU A 69 2.72 6.50 9.69
N THR A 70 3.39 7.40 8.97
CA THR A 70 3.37 8.84 9.27
C THR A 70 1.95 9.42 9.24
N VAL A 71 1.10 8.99 8.29
CA VAL A 71 -0.32 9.39 8.27
C VAL A 71 -1.04 8.96 9.55
N LEU A 72 -0.79 7.74 10.02
CA LEU A 72 -1.40 7.23 11.25
C LEU A 72 -0.83 7.84 12.52
N GLU A 73 0.43 8.27 12.52
CA GLU A 73 1.01 9.07 13.61
C GLU A 73 0.34 10.44 13.72
N ILE A 74 0.04 11.07 12.57
CA ILE A 74 -0.66 12.36 12.52
C ILE A 74 -2.14 12.20 12.89
N ASN A 75 -2.82 11.22 12.29
CA ASN A 75 -4.22 10.90 12.52
C ASN A 75 -4.43 9.39 12.67
N PRO A 76 -4.44 8.88 13.90
CA PRO A 76 -4.64 7.44 14.17
C PRO A 76 -6.00 6.90 13.69
N ARG A 77 -6.99 7.78 13.49
CA ARG A 77 -8.33 7.43 13.04
C ARG A 77 -8.46 7.39 11.51
N ASN A 78 -7.38 7.63 10.77
CA ASN A 78 -7.41 7.53 9.31
C ASN A 78 -7.62 6.05 8.89
N THR A 79 -8.85 5.73 8.51
CA THR A 79 -9.25 4.38 8.09
C THR A 79 -8.60 3.98 6.76
N GLN A 80 -8.41 4.93 5.85
CA GLN A 80 -7.79 4.69 4.55
C GLN A 80 -6.34 4.24 4.67
N ALA A 81 -5.54 4.92 5.50
CA ALA A 81 -4.14 4.55 5.73
C ALA A 81 -4.02 3.17 6.37
N ARG A 82 -4.89 2.87 7.34
CA ARG A 82 -4.97 1.56 7.99
C ARG A 82 -5.33 0.45 7.02
N GLN A 83 -6.30 0.68 6.13
CA GLN A 83 -6.67 -0.27 5.08
C GLN A 83 -5.51 -0.52 4.11
N LEU A 84 -4.82 0.54 3.68
CA LEU A 84 -3.67 0.42 2.76
C LEU A 84 -2.49 -0.32 3.40
N LEU A 85 -2.20 -0.12 4.69
CA LEU A 85 -1.20 -0.89 5.41
C LEU A 85 -1.58 -2.37 5.54
N ASN A 86 -2.83 -2.66 5.90
CA ASN A 86 -3.30 -4.05 5.99
C ASN A 86 -3.19 -4.79 4.64
N GLN A 87 -3.46 -4.10 3.53
CA GLN A 87 -3.28 -4.65 2.18
C GLN A 87 -1.80 -4.95 1.90
N LEU A 88 -0.91 -4.03 2.25
CA LEU A 88 0.53 -4.21 2.11
C LEU A 88 1.04 -5.41 2.91
N ASP A 89 0.59 -5.56 4.15
CA ASP A 89 0.97 -6.69 5.02
C ASP A 89 0.45 -8.03 4.49
N SER A 90 -0.74 -8.02 3.89
CA SER A 90 -1.34 -9.23 3.30
C SER A 90 -0.62 -9.66 2.02
N ALA A 91 -0.17 -8.70 1.20
CA ALA A 91 0.62 -8.97 0.00
C ALA A 91 1.97 -9.64 0.35
N LEU A 92 2.62 -9.16 1.42
CA LEU A 92 3.86 -9.75 1.92
C LEU A 92 3.66 -11.19 2.44
N LYS A 93 2.59 -11.43 3.21
CA LYS A 93 2.26 -12.76 3.77
C LYS A 93 1.80 -13.77 2.72
N GLY A 94 1.13 -13.33 1.65
CA GLY A 94 0.63 -14.19 0.58
C GLY A 94 1.72 -14.91 -0.22
N THR A 95 2.94 -14.37 -0.20
CA THR A 95 4.11 -14.97 -0.86
C THR A 95 4.60 -16.25 -0.14
N GLU A 96 4.33 -16.42 1.16
CA GLU A 96 4.74 -17.63 1.90
C GLU A 96 3.75 -18.81 1.78
N ASN A 97 2.46 -18.56 1.51
CA ASN A 97 1.42 -19.61 1.55
C ASN A 97 1.14 -20.31 0.20
N SER A 98 1.80 -19.89 -0.89
CA SER A 98 1.52 -20.42 -2.24
C SER A 98 2.29 -21.70 -2.61
N SER A 99 3.24 -22.14 -1.79
CA SER A 99 4.02 -23.36 -2.01
C SER A 99 3.50 -24.59 -1.26
N MET A 100 2.71 -24.42 -0.19
CA MET A 100 2.19 -25.56 0.60
C MET A 100 1.00 -26.28 -0.05
N ARG A 101 0.14 -25.55 -0.79
CA ARG A 101 -1.10 -26.13 -1.35
C ARG A 101 -0.86 -27.09 -2.51
N ILE A 102 0.12 -26.82 -3.37
CA ILE A 102 0.43 -27.68 -4.52
C ILE A 102 0.98 -29.04 -4.05
N GLY A 103 1.87 -29.03 -3.05
CA GLY A 103 2.43 -30.27 -2.48
C GLY A 103 1.38 -31.15 -1.81
N ILE A 104 0.45 -30.55 -1.06
CA ILE A 104 -0.62 -31.30 -0.37
C ILE A 104 -1.63 -31.89 -1.37
N VAL A 105 -2.02 -31.15 -2.43
CA VAL A 105 -2.97 -31.65 -3.43
C VAL A 105 -2.40 -32.82 -4.23
N LEU A 106 -1.11 -32.79 -4.60
CA LEU A 106 -0.45 -33.90 -5.28
C LEU A 106 -0.37 -35.16 -4.40
N LEU A 107 -0.05 -35.01 -3.11
CA LEU A 107 0.00 -36.13 -2.18
C LEU A 107 -1.36 -36.80 -1.97
N VAL A 108 -2.43 -36.01 -1.79
CA VAL A 108 -3.79 -36.54 -1.63
C VAL A 108 -4.26 -37.23 -2.92
N GLY A 109 -3.98 -36.65 -4.09
CA GLY A 109 -4.33 -37.26 -5.37
C GLY A 109 -3.67 -38.63 -5.57
N ILE A 110 -2.37 -38.74 -5.30
CA ILE A 110 -1.62 -40.01 -5.41
C ILE A 110 -2.20 -41.06 -4.45
N ALA A 111 -2.46 -40.69 -3.20
CA ALA A 111 -3.02 -41.60 -2.21
C ALA A 111 -4.40 -42.16 -2.63
N ILE A 112 -5.29 -41.31 -3.16
CA ILE A 112 -6.61 -41.73 -3.64
C ILE A 112 -6.48 -42.73 -4.80
N VAL A 113 -5.58 -42.48 -5.75
CA VAL A 113 -5.37 -43.38 -6.89
C VAL A 113 -4.84 -44.74 -6.43
N LEU A 114 -3.88 -44.77 -5.50
CA LEU A 114 -3.34 -46.02 -4.95
C LEU A 114 -4.43 -46.83 -4.23
N ILE A 115 -5.26 -46.16 -3.42
CA ILE A 115 -6.38 -46.80 -2.72
C ILE A 115 -7.37 -47.38 -3.73
N ALA A 116 -7.72 -46.64 -4.79
CA ALA A 116 -8.64 -47.11 -5.82
C ALA A 116 -8.10 -48.35 -6.56
N VAL A 117 -6.80 -48.37 -6.89
CA VAL A 117 -6.17 -49.52 -7.56
C VAL A 117 -6.20 -50.77 -6.68
N VAL A 118 -5.93 -50.63 -5.38
CA VAL A 118 -6.01 -51.76 -4.43
C VAL A 118 -7.43 -52.30 -4.32
N ILE A 119 -8.43 -51.42 -4.23
CA ILE A 119 -9.84 -51.82 -4.17
C ILE A 119 -10.24 -52.57 -5.45
N ILE A 120 -9.87 -52.06 -6.62
CA ILE A 120 -10.18 -52.72 -7.90
C ILE A 120 -9.52 -54.10 -7.98
N ALA A 121 -8.25 -54.22 -7.56
CA ALA A 121 -7.55 -55.50 -7.56
C ALA A 121 -8.21 -56.54 -6.63
N LEU A 122 -8.69 -56.12 -5.45
CA LEU A 122 -9.39 -56.98 -4.51
C LEU A 122 -10.76 -57.45 -4.99
N VAL A 123 -11.43 -56.67 -5.85
CA VAL A 123 -12.74 -57.05 -6.43
C VAL A 123 -12.59 -58.05 -7.57
N ILE A 124 -11.45 -58.01 -8.27
CA ILE A 124 -11.17 -58.87 -9.43
C ILE A 124 -10.56 -60.22 -9.02
N ALA A 125 -9.88 -60.29 -7.87
CA ALA A 125 -9.28 -61.50 -7.32
C ALA A 125 -10.32 -62.42 -6.63
#